data_AF-A0A850DG85-F1
#
_entry.id   AF-A0A850DG85-F1
#
_cell.length_a   1.000
_cell.length_b   1.000
_cell.length_c   1.000
_cell.angle_alpha   90.00
_cell.angle_beta   90.00
_cell.angle_gamma   90.00
#
_symmetry.space_group_name_H-M   'P 1'
#
loop_
_entity.id
_entity.type
_entity.pdbx_description
1 polymer ?
#
loop_
_entity_poly.entity_id
_entity_poly.type
_entity_poly.pdbx_seq_one_letter_code
_entity_poly.pdbx_strand_id
1 'polypeptide(L)'
;MSTATTRVSRSLGAVAAAAIALTTACSQPFDEDTVFEQAVLETTEAKLGDTVFAFTVGPSNDEMGASFDASDHPSYVVLVDAEGNVATIATAPMDLASLAWNEHGLSFADDERDYRLDARGLAAVVNPKSFWQNLMFALETGEKVGVFNDGHTEGGYANQVA
;
A
#
# COMPACT_ATOMS: atom_id res chain seq x y z
N MET A 1 38.16 46.48 46.68
CA MET A 1 37.51 45.15 46.61
C MET A 1 36.12 45.36 46.07
N SER A 2 35.85 44.77 44.90
CA SER A 2 34.73 45.11 44.00
C SER A 2 33.52 44.21 44.26
N THR A 3 32.34 44.82 44.30
CA THR A 3 31.03 44.18 44.35
C THR A 3 30.70 43.55 43.00
N ALA A 4 30.46 42.24 42.95
CA ALA A 4 30.01 41.55 41.75
C ALA A 4 28.49 41.36 41.79
N THR A 5 27.79 42.17 41.01
CA THR A 5 26.36 42.02 40.67
C THR A 5 26.29 41.28 39.33
N THR A 6 25.86 40.02 39.30
CA THR A 6 25.65 39.29 38.04
C THR A 6 24.17 39.21 37.73
N ARG A 7 23.80 39.84 36.60
CA ARG A 7 22.45 39.90 36.03
C ARG A 7 22.00 38.52 35.55
N VAL A 8 20.80 38.12 35.95
CA VAL A 8 20.03 37.06 35.28
C VAL A 8 19.43 37.67 34.02
N SER A 9 19.74 37.15 32.83
CA SER A 9 18.95 37.49 31.64
C SER A 9 19.02 36.44 30.55
N ARG A 10 17.82 36.11 30.04
CA ARG A 10 17.48 35.56 28.71
C ARG A 10 17.59 34.05 28.51
N SER A 11 16.55 33.33 28.96
CA SER A 11 16.27 31.96 28.53
C SER A 11 14.80 31.72 28.14
N LEU A 12 13.96 32.76 28.03
CA LEU A 12 12.52 32.59 27.78
C LEU A 12 12.11 32.59 26.29
N GLY A 13 13.00 32.92 25.36
CA GLY A 13 12.64 33.02 23.94
C GLY A 13 12.64 31.70 23.15
N ALA A 14 13.47 30.72 23.54
CA ALA A 14 13.69 29.51 22.75
C ALA A 14 12.62 28.42 22.96
N VAL A 15 11.93 28.42 24.11
CA VAL A 15 10.94 27.38 24.44
C VAL A 15 9.61 27.59 23.71
N ALA A 16 9.23 28.84 23.43
CA ALA A 16 7.97 29.14 22.75
C ALA A 16 7.98 28.77 21.26
N ALA A 17 9.12 28.90 20.57
CA ALA A 17 9.23 28.56 19.15
C ALA A 17 9.17 27.05 18.88
N ALA A 18 9.73 26.22 19.78
CA ALA A 18 9.68 24.76 19.66
C ALA A 18 8.26 24.21 19.90
N ALA A 19 7.48 24.83 20.79
CA ALA A 19 6.11 24.40 21.07
C ALA A 19 5.14 24.68 19.91
N ILE A 20 5.35 25.76 19.15
CA ILE A 20 4.48 26.09 18.00
C ILE A 20 4.76 25.15 16.82
N ALA A 21 6.03 24.79 16.57
CA ALA A 21 6.40 23.86 15.50
C ALA A 21 5.84 22.43 15.69
N LEU A 22 5.67 21.98 16.94
CA LEU A 22 5.07 20.67 17.25
C LEU A 22 3.56 20.63 16.98
N THR A 23 2.85 21.76 17.02
CA THR A 23 1.40 21.81 16.79
C THR A 23 1.01 21.97 15.31
N THR A 24 1.90 22.54 14.48
CA THR A 24 1.65 22.71 13.04
C THR A 24 1.87 21.42 12.24
N ALA A 25 2.71 20.51 12.73
CA ALA A 25 2.93 19.20 12.09
C ALA A 25 1.69 18.29 12.14
N CYS A 26 0.84 18.44 13.16
CA CYS A 26 -0.43 17.72 13.27
C CYS A 26 -1.60 18.41 12.54
N SER A 27 -1.35 19.54 11.86
CA SER A 27 -2.37 20.34 11.17
C SER A 27 -2.14 20.41 9.65
N GLN A 28 -1.16 19.68 9.12
CA GLN A 28 -1.02 19.53 7.68
C GLN A 28 -2.27 18.81 7.17
N PRO A 29 -2.99 19.37 6.17
CA PRO A 29 -4.02 18.59 5.49
C PRO A 29 -3.35 17.30 4.99
N PHE A 30 -3.89 16.17 5.43
CA PHE A 30 -3.50 14.86 4.93
C PHE A 30 -3.92 14.85 3.46
N ASP A 31 -2.94 15.01 2.59
CA ASP A 31 -3.11 14.95 1.15
C ASP A 31 -2.92 13.48 0.76
N GLU A 32 -4.03 12.75 0.67
CA GLU A 32 -4.06 11.29 0.52
C GLU A 32 -3.30 10.83 -0.71
N ASP A 33 -3.37 11.62 -1.79
CA ASP A 33 -2.70 11.35 -3.06
C ASP A 33 -1.18 11.39 -2.89
N THR A 34 -0.67 12.30 -2.05
CA THR A 34 0.79 12.46 -1.87
C THR A 34 1.43 11.40 -0.97
N VAL A 35 0.68 10.75 -0.08
CA VAL A 35 1.26 9.81 0.90
C VAL A 35 1.64 8.50 0.25
N PHE A 36 0.79 7.98 -0.65
CA PHE A 36 1.08 6.73 -1.35
C PHE A 36 2.12 6.95 -2.44
N GLU A 37 1.99 8.02 -3.24
CA GLU A 37 2.95 8.36 -4.29
C GLU A 37 4.38 8.59 -3.77
N GLN A 38 4.55 9.23 -2.61
CA GLN A 38 5.87 9.44 -2.01
C GLN A 38 6.47 8.19 -1.37
N ALA A 39 5.63 7.18 -1.07
CA ALA A 39 6.04 5.90 -0.51
C ALA A 39 6.11 4.79 -1.57
N VAL A 40 5.96 5.12 -2.87
CA VAL A 40 6.10 4.14 -3.95
C VAL A 40 7.54 3.69 -4.01
N LEU A 41 7.76 2.41 -3.73
CA LEU A 41 9.00 1.75 -4.10
C LEU A 41 8.96 1.52 -5.61
N GLU A 42 10.07 1.82 -6.29
CA GLU A 42 10.28 1.25 -7.61
C GLU A 42 10.11 -0.27 -7.51
N THR A 43 9.38 -0.87 -8.44
CA THR A 43 9.03 -2.30 -8.44
C THR A 43 10.24 -3.22 -8.24
N THR A 44 11.43 -2.77 -8.65
CA THR A 44 12.72 -3.46 -8.55
C THR A 44 13.36 -3.42 -7.17
N GLU A 45 12.92 -2.52 -6.28
CA GLU A 45 13.41 -2.35 -4.92
C GLU A 45 12.51 -3.02 -3.87
N ALA A 46 11.26 -3.32 -4.25
CA ALA A 46 10.28 -3.95 -3.38
C ALA A 46 10.72 -5.33 -2.89
N LYS A 47 10.80 -5.49 -1.56
CA LYS A 47 11.06 -6.76 -0.87
C LYS A 47 10.11 -6.88 0.31
N LEU A 48 9.74 -8.11 0.67
CA LEU A 48 8.87 -8.32 1.83
C LEU A 48 9.53 -7.90 3.15
N GLY A 49 10.84 -8.11 3.28
CA GLY A 49 11.63 -7.59 4.41
C GLY A 49 11.01 -7.89 5.78
N ASP A 50 10.96 -6.87 6.64
CA ASP A 50 10.41 -6.91 7.99
C ASP A 50 8.92 -6.54 8.04
N THR A 51 8.21 -6.63 6.90
CA THR A 51 6.77 -6.33 6.83
C THR A 51 6.00 -7.27 7.77
N VAL A 52 5.18 -6.69 8.64
CA VAL A 52 4.32 -7.42 9.59
C VAL A 52 2.85 -7.36 9.20
N PHE A 53 2.47 -6.40 8.36
CA PHE A 53 1.10 -6.20 7.92
C PHE A 53 1.06 -5.68 6.48
N ALA A 54 0.06 -6.11 5.72
CA ALA A 54 -0.15 -5.66 4.34
C ALA A 54 -1.64 -5.52 4.05
N PHE A 55 -1.99 -4.51 3.26
CA PHE A 55 -3.36 -4.25 2.83
C PHE A 55 -3.35 -3.52 1.49
N THR A 56 -4.51 -3.42 0.86
CA THR A 56 -4.68 -2.73 -0.41
C THR A 56 -5.44 -1.43 -0.23
N VAL A 57 -5.05 -0.43 -1.02
CA VAL A 57 -5.75 0.86 -1.14
C VAL A 57 -5.93 1.12 -2.62
N GLY A 58 -7.16 1.45 -3.02
CA GLY A 58 -7.48 1.66 -4.42
C GLY A 58 -8.93 2.11 -4.57
N PRO A 59 -9.36 2.38 -5.81
CA PRO A 59 -10.74 2.70 -6.12
C PRO A 59 -11.69 1.59 -5.66
N SER A 60 -12.87 2.00 -5.21
CA SER A 60 -13.95 1.09 -4.86
C SER A 60 -14.56 0.46 -6.12
N ASN A 61 -15.23 -0.67 -5.93
CA ASN A 61 -15.91 -1.41 -7.01
C ASN A 61 -16.94 -0.56 -7.79
N ASP A 62 -17.62 0.36 -7.12
CA ASP A 62 -18.59 1.29 -7.72
C ASP A 62 -17.90 2.33 -8.65
N GLU A 63 -16.61 2.58 -8.44
CA GLU A 63 -15.80 3.51 -9.25
C GLU A 63 -15.18 2.83 -10.48
N MET A 64 -14.96 1.50 -10.43
CA MET A 64 -14.33 0.70 -11.49
C MET A 64 -15.28 0.32 -12.65
N GLY A 65 -16.19 1.21 -13.03
CA GLY A 65 -17.14 1.01 -14.11
C GLY A 65 -16.53 1.04 -15.53
N ALA A 66 -17.38 0.93 -16.57
CA ALA A 66 -16.95 0.81 -17.98
C ALA A 66 -16.15 1.99 -18.57
N SER A 67 -15.98 3.07 -17.82
CA SER A 67 -15.23 4.28 -18.21
C SER A 67 -14.08 4.60 -17.25
N PHE A 68 -13.68 3.62 -16.44
CA PHE A 68 -12.58 3.73 -15.50
C PHE A 68 -11.24 3.59 -16.22
N ASP A 69 -10.38 4.62 -16.11
CA ASP A 69 -9.00 4.57 -16.59
C ASP A 69 -8.09 4.16 -15.42
N ALA A 70 -7.60 2.91 -15.47
CA ALA A 70 -6.68 2.36 -14.49
C ALA A 70 -5.38 3.16 -14.34
N SER A 71 -4.99 3.91 -15.37
CA SER A 71 -3.78 4.74 -15.32
C SER A 71 -3.94 6.04 -14.54
N ASP A 72 -5.17 6.54 -14.40
CA ASP A 72 -5.50 7.75 -13.63
C ASP A 72 -5.84 7.45 -12.16
N HIS A 73 -6.06 6.17 -11.81
CA HIS A 73 -6.51 5.74 -10.50
C HIS A 73 -5.82 4.43 -10.08
N PRO A 74 -4.52 4.46 -9.75
CA PRO A 74 -3.77 3.26 -9.38
C PRO A 74 -4.31 2.63 -8.09
N SER A 75 -4.08 1.32 -7.95
CA SER A 75 -4.19 0.63 -6.66
C SER A 75 -2.80 0.40 -6.08
N TYR A 76 -2.70 0.39 -4.77
CA TYR A 76 -1.46 0.18 -4.04
C TYR A 76 -1.58 -1.03 -3.12
N VAL A 77 -0.58 -1.89 -3.14
CA VAL A 77 -0.30 -2.79 -2.03
C VAL A 77 0.57 -2.03 -1.04
N VAL A 78 0.05 -1.83 0.16
CA VAL A 78 0.71 -1.13 1.26
C VAL A 78 1.34 -2.16 2.18
N LEU A 79 2.63 -2.00 2.45
CA LEU A 79 3.43 -2.81 3.35
C LEU A 79 3.79 -1.97 4.57
N VAL A 80 3.61 -2.54 5.76
CA VAL A 80 3.91 -1.88 7.04
C VAL A 80 4.83 -2.77 7.86
N ASP A 81 5.95 -2.21 8.32
CA ASP A 81 6.88 -2.88 9.23
C ASP A 81 6.49 -2.72 10.71
N ALA A 82 7.26 -3.34 11.61
CA ALA A 82 6.98 -3.32 13.04
C ALA A 82 7.14 -1.93 13.67
N GLU A 83 7.92 -1.05 13.05
CA GLU A 83 8.15 0.33 13.43
C GLU A 83 7.08 1.29 12.87
N GLY A 84 6.20 0.80 11.99
CA GLY A 84 5.14 1.57 11.36
C GLY A 84 5.60 2.34 10.11
N ASN A 85 6.79 2.06 9.58
CA ASN A 85 7.20 2.60 8.28
C ASN A 85 6.37 1.95 7.18
N VAL A 86 6.06 2.75 6.16
CA VAL A 86 5.20 2.36 5.05
C VAL A 86 6.00 2.30 3.76
N ALA A 87 5.81 1.22 3.01
CA ALA A 87 6.23 1.09 1.63
C ALA A 87 5.03 0.71 0.77
N THR A 88 4.99 1.15 -0.49
CA THR A 88 3.88 0.83 -1.39
C THR A 88 4.37 0.27 -2.72
N ILE A 89 3.54 -0.57 -3.32
CA ILE A 89 3.73 -1.14 -4.65
C ILE A 89 2.49 -0.77 -5.47
N ALA A 90 2.68 0.00 -6.54
CA ALA A 90 1.60 0.34 -7.47
C ALA A 90 1.21 -0.86 -8.34
N THR A 91 -0.09 -1.00 -8.58
CA THR A 91 -0.73 -2.09 -9.34
C THR A 91 -1.89 -1.52 -10.14
N ALA A 92 -2.29 -2.21 -11.22
CA ALA A 92 -3.57 -1.90 -11.84
C ALA A 92 -4.72 -2.27 -10.87
N PRO A 93 -5.87 -1.58 -10.93
CA PRO A 93 -6.97 -1.83 -10.01
C PRO A 93 -7.60 -3.20 -10.16
N MET A 94 -8.06 -3.73 -9.04
CA MET A 94 -8.66 -5.05 -8.92
C MET A 94 -9.78 -4.97 -7.88
N ASP A 95 -10.95 -5.52 -8.19
CA ASP A 95 -12.05 -5.64 -7.23
C ASP A 95 -11.63 -6.50 -6.04
N LEU A 96 -12.03 -6.11 -4.83
CA LEU A 96 -11.57 -6.60 -3.52
C LEU A 96 -10.04 -6.54 -3.27
N ALA A 97 -9.21 -6.60 -4.31
CA ALA A 97 -7.75 -6.61 -4.28
C ALA A 97 -7.19 -7.45 -3.10
N SER A 98 -7.72 -8.68 -2.95
CA SER A 98 -7.37 -9.56 -1.84
C SER A 98 -5.92 -10.01 -1.93
N LEU A 99 -5.27 -9.97 -0.78
CA LEU A 99 -3.90 -10.45 -0.60
C LEU A 99 -3.92 -11.87 -0.03
N ALA A 100 -2.95 -12.68 -0.40
CA ALA A 100 -2.71 -13.98 0.21
C ALA A 100 -1.27 -14.11 0.70
N TRP A 101 -1.09 -14.39 1.99
CA TRP A 101 0.22 -14.40 2.63
C TRP A 101 0.47 -15.74 3.35
N ASN A 102 1.61 -16.36 3.08
CA ASN A 102 2.14 -17.52 3.79
C ASN A 102 3.65 -17.36 4.08
N GLU A 103 4.29 -18.39 4.64
CA GLU A 103 5.73 -18.39 4.94
C GLU A 103 6.64 -18.20 3.72
N HIS A 104 6.12 -18.46 2.52
CA HIS A 104 6.86 -18.28 1.28
C HIS A 104 6.81 -16.83 0.75
N GLY A 105 6.00 -15.95 1.35
CA GLY A 105 5.80 -14.55 0.92
C GLY A 105 4.34 -14.09 0.74
N LEU A 106 4.19 -12.92 0.12
CA LEU A 106 2.93 -12.23 -0.15
C LEU A 106 2.55 -12.35 -1.64
N SER A 107 1.32 -12.75 -1.92
CA SER A 107 0.74 -12.91 -3.25
C SER A 107 -0.42 -11.97 -3.46
N PHE A 108 -0.48 -11.35 -4.65
CA PHE A 108 -1.55 -10.45 -5.08
C PHE A 108 -1.62 -10.44 -6.61
N ALA A 109 -2.67 -9.84 -7.18
CA ALA A 109 -2.86 -9.80 -8.62
C ALA A 109 -3.55 -8.52 -9.05
N ASP A 110 -3.30 -8.12 -10.30
CA ASP A 110 -4.15 -7.22 -11.06
C ASP A 110 -4.71 -7.96 -12.30
N ASP A 111 -5.39 -7.25 -13.19
CA ASP A 111 -6.09 -7.80 -14.36
C ASP A 111 -5.12 -8.28 -15.45
N GLU A 112 -3.85 -7.85 -15.40
CA GLU A 112 -2.82 -8.25 -16.35
C GLU A 112 -1.83 -9.26 -15.77
N ARG A 113 -1.60 -9.24 -14.45
CA ARG A 113 -0.42 -9.85 -13.83
C ARG A 113 -0.72 -10.48 -12.47
N ASP A 114 0.03 -11.55 -12.23
CA ASP A 114 0.17 -12.15 -10.92
C ASP A 114 1.49 -11.77 -10.28
N TYR A 115 1.41 -11.30 -9.04
CA TYR A 115 2.57 -10.87 -8.27
C TYR A 115 2.90 -11.81 -7.13
N ARG A 116 4.19 -11.91 -6.84
CA ARG A 116 4.76 -12.58 -5.68
C ARG A 116 5.87 -11.71 -5.09
N LEU A 117 5.69 -11.25 -3.86
CA LEU A 117 6.68 -10.51 -3.10
C LEU A 117 7.28 -11.42 -2.03
N ASP A 118 8.59 -11.61 -2.06
CA ASP A 118 9.33 -12.35 -1.03
C ASP A 118 10.64 -11.64 -0.64
N ALA A 119 11.50 -12.32 0.12
CA ALA A 119 12.78 -11.77 0.57
C ALA A 119 13.76 -11.45 -0.58
N ARG A 120 13.58 -12.09 -1.74
CA ARG A 120 14.39 -11.86 -2.95
C ARG A 120 13.88 -10.65 -3.73
N GLY A 121 12.59 -10.35 -3.64
CA GLY A 121 11.95 -9.18 -4.21
C GLY A 121 10.60 -9.48 -4.84
N LEU A 122 10.12 -8.56 -5.67
CA LEU A 122 8.88 -8.68 -6.40
C LEU A 122 9.08 -9.42 -7.74
N ALA A 123 8.37 -10.54 -7.90
CA ALA A 123 8.20 -11.24 -9.15
C ALA A 123 6.80 -10.96 -9.73
N ALA A 124 6.72 -10.78 -11.04
CA ALA A 124 5.47 -10.58 -11.77
C ALA A 124 5.39 -11.53 -12.96
N VAL A 125 4.23 -12.16 -13.15
CA VAL A 125 3.93 -13.06 -14.28
C VAL A 125 2.73 -12.50 -15.03
N VAL A 126 2.84 -12.35 -16.34
CA VAL A 126 1.71 -11.94 -17.19
C VAL A 126 0.65 -13.05 -17.17
N ASN A 127 -0.56 -12.71 -16.73
CA ASN A 127 -1.71 -13.59 -16.67
C ASN A 127 -3.01 -12.77 -16.80
N PRO A 128 -3.47 -12.50 -18.04
CA PRO A 128 -4.68 -11.72 -18.26
C PRO A 128 -5.92 -12.39 -17.66
N LYS A 129 -6.72 -11.62 -16.92
CA LYS A 129 -7.92 -12.09 -16.22
C LYS A 129 -8.92 -10.95 -15.99
N SER A 130 -10.13 -11.30 -15.59
CA SER A 130 -11.11 -10.32 -15.14
C SER A 130 -10.63 -9.57 -13.88
N PHE A 131 -10.88 -8.26 -13.82
CA PHE A 131 -10.58 -7.45 -12.64
C PHE A 131 -11.55 -7.70 -11.47
N TRP A 132 -12.60 -8.51 -11.64
CA TRP A 132 -13.56 -8.81 -10.58
C TRP A 132 -13.08 -9.96 -9.68
N GLN A 133 -12.09 -9.74 -8.82
CA GLN A 133 -11.60 -10.81 -7.95
C GLN A 133 -12.57 -11.08 -6.79
N ASN A 134 -12.94 -12.35 -6.64
CA ASN A 134 -13.77 -12.82 -5.54
C ASN A 134 -12.94 -13.26 -4.33
N LEU A 135 -11.86 -14.02 -4.58
CA LEU A 135 -11.06 -14.68 -3.54
C LEU A 135 -9.59 -14.82 -3.98
N MET A 136 -8.68 -14.84 -2.99
CA MET A 136 -7.31 -15.29 -3.16
C MET A 136 -6.83 -16.05 -1.94
N PHE A 137 -6.12 -17.16 -2.16
CA PHE A 137 -5.52 -17.96 -1.09
C PHE A 137 -4.12 -18.45 -1.46
N ALA A 138 -3.27 -18.56 -0.45
CA ALA A 138 -1.91 -19.08 -0.59
C ALA A 138 -1.90 -20.54 -0.14
N LEU A 139 -1.29 -21.41 -0.92
CA LEU A 139 -1.09 -22.81 -0.60
C LEU A 139 0.16 -22.96 0.28
N GLU A 140 0.22 -24.00 1.10
CA GLU A 140 1.40 -24.32 1.91
C GLU A 140 2.65 -24.56 1.07
N THR A 141 2.48 -24.92 -0.20
CA THR A 141 3.57 -25.18 -1.16
C THR A 141 4.13 -23.91 -1.79
N GLY A 142 3.56 -22.74 -1.50
CA GLY A 142 4.03 -21.44 -1.97
C GLY A 142 3.28 -20.89 -3.19
N GLU A 143 2.52 -21.72 -3.90
CA GLU A 143 1.61 -21.28 -4.94
C GLU A 143 0.43 -20.49 -4.35
N LYS A 144 -0.28 -19.80 -5.24
CA LYS A 144 -1.53 -19.11 -4.93
C LYS A 144 -2.63 -19.63 -5.83
N VAL A 145 -3.86 -19.43 -5.42
CA VAL A 145 -5.04 -19.61 -6.26
C VAL A 145 -5.95 -18.40 -6.06
N GLY A 146 -6.35 -17.79 -7.16
CA GLY A 146 -7.34 -16.73 -7.22
C GLY A 146 -8.59 -17.19 -7.96
N VAL A 147 -9.74 -16.65 -7.54
CA VAL A 147 -11.03 -16.84 -8.21
C VAL A 147 -11.52 -15.47 -8.68
N PHE A 148 -11.79 -15.35 -9.97
CA PHE A 148 -12.16 -14.10 -10.64
C PHE A 148 -13.51 -14.28 -11.33
N ASN A 149 -14.38 -13.30 -11.21
CA ASN A 149 -15.74 -13.32 -11.74
C ASN A 149 -15.76 -12.78 -13.17
N ASP A 150 -16.28 -13.56 -14.11
CA ASP A 150 -16.42 -13.13 -15.51
C ASP A 150 -17.83 -12.56 -15.80
N GLY A 151 -18.61 -12.34 -14.75
CA GLY A 151 -19.98 -11.84 -14.81
C GLY A 151 -20.99 -12.93 -15.17
N HIS A 152 -22.18 -12.47 -15.59
CA HIS A 152 -23.31 -13.34 -15.91
C HIS A 152 -23.30 -13.72 -17.40
N THR A 153 -23.27 -15.02 -17.67
CA THR A 153 -23.44 -15.63 -19.00
C THR A 153 -24.83 -16.26 -19.13
N GLU A 154 -25.25 -16.71 -20.31
CA GLU A 154 -26.54 -17.42 -20.47
C GLU A 154 -26.70 -18.64 -19.52
N GLY A 155 -25.59 -19.23 -19.07
CA GLY A 155 -25.55 -20.36 -18.12
C GLY A 155 -25.47 -19.99 -16.64
N GLY A 156 -25.49 -18.70 -16.29
CA GLY A 156 -25.28 -18.19 -14.93
C GLY A 156 -23.94 -17.47 -14.78
N TYR A 157 -23.49 -17.26 -13.54
CA TYR A 157 -22.21 -16.63 -13.25
C TYR A 157 -21.03 -17.54 -13.65
N ALA A 158 -20.09 -16.99 -14.41
CA ALA A 158 -18.85 -17.65 -14.77
C ALA A 158 -17.69 -17.17 -13.90
N ASN A 159 -16.74 -18.05 -13.62
CA ASN A 159 -15.51 -17.71 -12.90
C ASN A 159 -14.28 -18.27 -13.61
N GLN A 160 -13.19 -17.51 -13.58
CA GLN A 160 -11.84 -17.93 -13.93
C GLN A 160 -11.09 -18.31 -12.65
N VAL A 161 -10.35 -19.43 -12.69
CA VAL A 161 -9.42 -19.84 -11.62
C VAL A 161 -8.00 -19.71 -12.15
N ALA A 162 -7.14 -19.02 -11.41
CA ALA A 162 -5.76 -18.73 -11.81
C ALA A 162 -4.78 -18.90 -10.65
#